data_AF-A0A522UE25-F1
#
_entry.id   AF-A0A522UE25-F1
#
_cell.length_a   1.000
_cell.length_b   1.000
_cell.length_c   1.000
_cell.angle_alpha   90.00
_cell.angle_beta   90.00
_cell.angle_gamma   90.00
#
_symmetry.space_group_name_H-M   'P 1'
#
loop_
_entity.id
_entity.type
_entity.pdbx_description
1 polymer ?
#
loop_
_entity_poly.entity_id
_entity_poly.type
_entity_poly.pdbx_seq_one_letter_code
_entity_poly.pdbx_strand_id
1 'polypeptide(L)'
;MDAFGARGDGFTDDTAAIQRAMNSGCSTVYFQPGTYLVNGPIDVPGSVRRINLMYCDLVAGPDLQKMENAGVLRICAGKEPLVVEKVFGFELFFGAMYFIDHASTRTLVLKDLHTQVGAMYRNSVPGGKVFIENVASTDSFDPIRNCFTFTGQKVWARQINPERANPEILNDGSRLWVLGFKTEGRGCAFQTTHGGQTEVLNGIFNLWRHATKGSPAVINDNSQVSVVASTTGKKMPAHSCALIEEIRGKETRHLTWDAFPHRDTDLIAVPLYVGY
;
A
#
# COMPACT_ATOMS: atom_id res chain seq x y z
N MET A 1 22.29 -12.00 -6.25
CA MET A 1 22.53 -11.97 -4.79
C MET A 1 23.76 -12.76 -4.37
N ASP A 2 23.94 -13.99 -4.86
CA ASP A 2 25.04 -14.91 -4.50
C ASP A 2 26.44 -14.29 -4.61
N ALA A 3 26.70 -13.52 -5.67
CA ALA A 3 27.96 -12.80 -5.88
C ALA A 3 28.32 -11.81 -4.75
N PHE A 4 27.34 -11.41 -3.94
CA PHE A 4 27.49 -10.48 -2.82
C PHE A 4 27.38 -11.17 -1.46
N GLY A 5 27.24 -12.50 -1.43
CA GLY A 5 27.26 -13.32 -0.22
C GLY A 5 25.94 -13.37 0.56
N ALA A 6 24.81 -13.06 -0.07
CA ALA A 6 23.50 -13.29 0.56
C ALA A 6 23.18 -14.78 0.51
N ARG A 7 22.56 -15.31 1.58
CA ARG A 7 22.26 -16.74 1.70
C ARG A 7 20.84 -17.09 1.27
N GLY A 8 19.86 -16.24 1.54
CA GLY A 8 18.46 -16.52 1.20
C GLY A 8 17.89 -17.74 1.94
N ASP A 9 18.39 -18.03 3.14
CA ASP A 9 17.99 -19.19 3.96
C ASP A 9 16.90 -18.89 5.01
N GLY A 10 16.49 -17.62 5.14
CA GLY A 10 15.50 -17.12 6.09
C GLY A 10 16.00 -16.91 7.51
N PHE A 11 17.27 -17.19 7.80
CA PHE A 11 17.87 -17.11 9.14
C PHE A 11 19.09 -16.20 9.19
N THR A 12 19.92 -16.23 8.16
CA THR A 12 21.11 -15.39 8.05
C THR A 12 20.69 -13.98 7.70
N ASP A 13 21.17 -12.99 8.47
CA ASP A 13 20.95 -11.58 8.18
C ASP A 13 21.67 -11.20 6.87
N ASP A 14 20.89 -11.07 5.81
CA ASP A 14 21.36 -10.76 4.46
C ASP A 14 21.44 -9.24 4.19
N THR A 15 21.12 -8.39 5.18
CA THR A 15 21.06 -6.93 5.00
C THR A 15 22.34 -6.36 4.39
N ALA A 16 23.50 -6.73 4.93
CA ALA A 16 24.78 -6.23 4.44
C ALA A 16 25.11 -6.75 3.03
N ALA A 17 24.71 -7.98 2.70
CA ALA A 17 24.92 -8.55 1.38
C ALA A 17 24.04 -7.87 0.32
N ILE A 18 22.78 -7.60 0.66
CA ILE A 18 21.85 -6.88 -0.21
C ILE A 18 22.34 -5.44 -0.41
N GLN A 19 22.79 -4.76 0.63
CA GLN A 19 23.35 -3.41 0.51
C GLN A 19 24.59 -3.38 -0.40
N ARG A 20 25.49 -4.38 -0.30
CA ARG A 20 26.62 -4.53 -1.24
C ARG A 20 26.15 -4.69 -2.68
N ALA A 21 25.10 -5.48 -2.92
CA ALA A 21 24.53 -5.66 -4.25
C ALA A 21 23.99 -4.34 -4.83
N MET A 22 23.28 -3.53 -4.02
CA MET A 22 22.82 -2.20 -4.42
C MET A 22 23.98 -1.24 -4.74
N ASN A 23 25.08 -1.34 -3.98
CA ASN A 23 26.27 -0.50 -4.12
C ASN A 23 27.25 -0.98 -5.22
N SER A 24 26.95 -2.07 -5.90
CA SER A 24 27.84 -2.68 -6.90
C SER A 24 28.10 -1.84 -8.15
N GLY A 25 27.26 -0.81 -8.39
CA GLY A 25 27.25 -0.04 -9.63
C GLY A 25 26.41 -0.67 -10.75
N CYS A 26 25.89 -1.88 -10.55
CA CYS A 26 24.96 -2.50 -11.50
C CYS A 26 23.63 -1.75 -11.57
N SER A 27 23.10 -1.58 -12.79
CA SER A 27 21.79 -0.95 -12.98
C SER A 27 20.61 -1.87 -12.64
N THR A 28 20.85 -3.18 -12.57
CA THR A 28 19.83 -4.17 -12.26
C THR A 28 20.33 -5.10 -11.17
N VAL A 29 19.50 -5.32 -10.16
CA VAL A 29 19.78 -6.23 -9.05
C VAL A 29 18.76 -7.36 -9.08
N TYR A 30 19.26 -8.59 -9.10
CA TYR A 30 18.45 -9.82 -9.08
C TYR A 30 18.62 -10.57 -7.76
N PHE A 31 17.50 -10.92 -7.15
CA PHE A 31 17.44 -11.91 -6.08
C PHE A 31 17.31 -13.30 -6.71
N GLN A 32 17.99 -14.28 -6.13
CA GLN A 32 17.70 -15.68 -6.44
C GLN A 32 16.49 -16.14 -5.62
N PRO A 33 15.74 -17.16 -6.05
CA PRO A 33 14.69 -17.76 -5.24
C PRO A 33 15.22 -18.15 -3.86
N GLY A 34 14.47 -17.81 -2.81
CA GLY A 34 14.86 -18.04 -1.42
C GLY A 34 14.07 -17.16 -0.48
N THR A 35 14.43 -17.19 0.80
CA THR A 35 13.84 -16.38 1.86
C THR A 35 14.93 -15.49 2.45
N TYR A 36 14.83 -14.18 2.34
CA TYR A 36 15.90 -13.27 2.79
C TYR A 36 15.50 -12.61 4.11
N LEU A 37 16.26 -12.88 5.18
CA LEU A 37 16.13 -12.12 6.41
C LEU A 37 16.81 -10.77 6.23
N VAL A 38 16.05 -9.70 6.47
CA VAL A 38 16.52 -8.32 6.43
C VAL A 38 16.25 -7.68 7.78
N ASN A 39 17.28 -7.15 8.43
CA ASN A 39 17.21 -6.59 9.77
C ASN A 39 17.54 -5.07 9.80
N GLY A 40 17.60 -4.41 8.65
CA GLY A 40 17.75 -2.96 8.57
C GLY A 40 17.44 -2.37 7.18
N PRO A 41 17.44 -1.04 7.05
CA PRO A 41 17.19 -0.36 5.79
C PRO A 41 18.28 -0.67 4.75
N ILE A 42 17.87 -0.69 3.49
CA ILE A 42 18.72 -0.84 2.31
C ILE A 42 18.56 0.44 1.48
N ASP A 43 19.61 1.24 1.42
CA ASP A 43 19.65 2.43 0.57
C ASP A 43 19.79 2.00 -0.89
N VAL A 44 18.85 2.45 -1.73
CA VAL A 44 18.84 2.20 -3.18
C VAL A 44 19.43 3.41 -3.91
N PRO A 45 20.64 3.31 -4.48
CA PRO A 45 21.29 4.42 -5.15
C PRO A 45 20.69 4.68 -6.54
N GLY A 46 20.96 5.88 -7.07
CA GLY A 46 20.48 6.30 -8.40
C GLY A 46 21.02 5.47 -9.56
N SER A 47 22.09 4.70 -9.35
CA SER A 47 22.64 3.76 -10.34
C SER A 47 21.70 2.58 -10.60
N VAL A 48 21.00 2.08 -9.56
CA VAL A 48 20.04 0.98 -9.69
C VAL A 48 18.76 1.48 -10.32
N ARG A 49 18.31 0.83 -11.38
CA ARG A 49 17.10 1.14 -12.17
C ARG A 49 16.08 0.01 -12.15
N ARG A 50 16.48 -1.19 -11.76
CA ARG A 50 15.58 -2.34 -11.61
C ARG A 50 16.01 -3.23 -10.46
N ILE A 51 15.07 -3.58 -9.59
CA ILE A 51 15.20 -4.59 -8.55
C ILE A 51 14.17 -5.67 -8.87
N ASN A 52 14.65 -6.85 -9.23
CA ASN A 52 13.80 -8.00 -9.50
C ASN A 52 14.02 -9.04 -8.40
N LEU A 53 12.99 -9.23 -7.57
CA LEU A 53 13.04 -10.10 -6.41
C LEU A 53 12.73 -11.58 -6.76
N MET A 54 12.40 -11.88 -8.02
CA MET A 54 12.17 -13.24 -8.53
C MET A 54 11.20 -14.09 -7.66
N TYR A 55 10.21 -13.44 -7.06
CA TYR A 55 9.25 -13.97 -6.09
C TYR A 55 9.90 -14.60 -4.86
N CYS A 56 11.04 -14.08 -4.41
CA CYS A 56 11.58 -14.44 -3.11
C CYS A 56 10.63 -14.02 -1.98
N ASP A 57 10.74 -14.73 -0.86
CA ASP A 57 10.10 -14.36 0.40
C ASP A 57 11.05 -13.48 1.23
N LEU A 58 10.50 -12.73 2.18
CA LEU A 58 11.23 -11.85 3.07
C LEU A 58 10.91 -12.21 4.52
N VAL A 59 11.92 -12.08 5.39
CA VAL A 59 11.76 -12.15 6.84
C VAL A 59 12.23 -10.83 7.41
N ALA A 60 11.41 -10.21 8.25
CA ALA A 60 11.80 -9.02 8.98
C ALA A 60 12.56 -9.41 10.25
N GLY A 61 13.81 -8.98 10.38
CA GLY A 61 14.57 -9.14 11.60
C GLY A 61 14.04 -8.24 12.75
N PRO A 62 14.40 -8.54 14.01
CA PRO A 62 13.83 -7.89 15.20
C PRO A 62 14.11 -6.39 15.33
N ASP A 63 15.19 -5.88 14.70
CA ASP A 63 15.48 -4.45 14.70
C ASP A 63 14.62 -3.73 13.67
N LEU A 64 14.54 -4.28 12.47
CA LEU A 64 13.67 -3.78 11.41
C LEU A 64 12.18 -3.76 11.83
N GLN A 65 11.73 -4.80 12.53
CA GLN A 65 10.37 -4.91 13.07
C GLN A 65 9.96 -3.73 13.96
N LYS A 66 10.92 -3.02 14.57
CA LYS A 66 10.66 -1.90 15.47
C LYS A 66 10.81 -0.54 14.78
N MET A 67 11.27 -0.51 13.53
CA MET A 67 11.53 0.74 12.83
C MET A 67 10.24 1.36 12.32
N GLU A 68 9.65 2.22 13.15
CA GLU A 68 8.55 3.08 12.74
C GLU A 68 8.99 4.06 11.64
N ASN A 69 8.08 4.36 10.70
CA ASN A 69 8.31 5.35 9.64
C ASN A 69 9.59 5.12 8.82
N ALA A 70 10.05 3.87 8.71
CA ALA A 70 11.18 3.47 7.88
C ALA A 70 10.74 2.48 6.80
N GLY A 71 11.50 2.39 5.71
CA GLY A 71 11.30 1.42 4.66
C GLY A 71 12.48 0.45 4.55
N VAL A 72 12.22 -0.79 4.16
CA VAL A 72 13.28 -1.76 3.81
C VAL A 72 14.08 -1.26 2.62
N LEU A 73 13.41 -0.92 1.51
CA LEU A 73 14.03 -0.29 0.36
C LEU A 73 13.84 1.23 0.47
N ARG A 74 14.91 1.93 0.82
CA ARG A 74 14.92 3.39 0.91
C ARG A 74 15.43 3.99 -0.39
N ILE A 75 14.54 4.62 -1.16
CA ILE A 75 14.82 5.11 -2.52
C ILE A 75 15.36 6.54 -2.44
N CYS A 76 16.66 6.65 -2.17
CA CYS A 76 17.31 7.92 -1.79
C CYS A 76 17.64 8.86 -2.97
N ALA A 77 17.84 8.34 -4.18
CA ALA A 77 18.28 9.15 -5.32
C ALA A 77 17.99 8.51 -6.69
N GLY A 78 18.09 9.34 -7.73
CA GLY A 78 18.10 8.92 -9.14
C GLY A 78 17.25 9.81 -10.03
N LYS A 79 17.62 9.88 -11.31
CA LYS A 79 16.87 10.63 -12.34
C LYS A 79 16.03 9.72 -13.23
N GLU A 80 16.59 8.58 -13.61
CA GLU A 80 15.89 7.53 -14.37
C GLU A 80 14.80 6.88 -13.52
N PRO A 81 13.73 6.30 -14.08
CA PRO A 81 12.79 5.50 -13.30
C PRO A 81 13.47 4.33 -12.55
N LEU A 82 12.88 3.92 -11.42
CA LEU A 82 13.19 2.66 -10.73
C LEU A 82 12.01 1.71 -10.86
N VAL A 83 12.26 0.46 -11.25
CA VAL A 83 11.27 -0.62 -11.21
C VAL A 83 11.61 -1.57 -10.07
N VAL A 84 10.67 -1.81 -9.16
CA VAL A 84 10.76 -2.85 -8.12
C VAL A 84 9.68 -3.88 -8.42
N GLU A 85 10.07 -5.14 -8.56
CA GLU A 85 9.14 -6.17 -9.00
C GLU A 85 9.32 -7.55 -8.36
N LYS A 86 8.22 -8.31 -8.32
CA LYS A 86 8.18 -9.75 -8.02
C LYS A 86 8.64 -10.10 -6.61
N VAL A 87 7.99 -9.56 -5.58
CA VAL A 87 8.19 -10.02 -4.18
C VAL A 87 6.94 -10.73 -3.71
N PHE A 88 7.12 -11.77 -2.90
CA PHE A 88 6.02 -12.48 -2.26
C PHE A 88 6.29 -12.66 -0.77
N GLY A 89 6.28 -11.54 -0.04
CA GLY A 89 6.54 -11.50 1.40
C GLY A 89 5.37 -12.09 2.18
N PHE A 90 5.60 -13.19 2.89
CA PHE A 90 4.58 -13.88 3.67
C PHE A 90 4.58 -13.44 5.14
N GLU A 91 4.14 -14.31 6.05
CA GLU A 91 3.78 -13.96 7.42
C GLU A 91 4.96 -13.59 8.33
N LEU A 92 6.21 -13.84 7.90
CA LEU A 92 7.41 -13.45 8.65
C LEU A 92 7.93 -12.05 8.28
N PHE A 93 7.31 -11.39 7.31
CA PHE A 93 7.60 -10.00 6.95
C PHE A 93 6.60 -9.04 7.63
N PHE A 94 6.71 -8.90 8.96
CA PHE A 94 5.84 -8.07 9.80
C PHE A 94 6.64 -7.08 10.66
N GLY A 95 5.96 -6.24 11.44
CA GLY A 95 6.56 -5.21 12.31
C GLY A 95 6.36 -3.81 11.74
N ALA A 96 6.75 -2.74 12.44
CA ALA A 96 6.33 -1.35 12.22
C ALA A 96 6.84 -0.67 10.92
N MET A 97 7.73 -1.31 10.17
CA MET A 97 8.34 -0.76 8.95
C MET A 97 7.44 -0.88 7.72
N TYR A 98 7.78 -0.17 6.65
CA TYR A 98 7.22 -0.34 5.32
C TYR A 98 8.19 -1.17 4.45
N PHE A 99 7.70 -1.81 3.39
CA PHE A 99 8.60 -2.40 2.40
C PHE A 99 9.35 -1.31 1.62
N ILE A 100 8.64 -0.27 1.18
CA ILE A 100 9.18 0.85 0.42
C ILE A 100 9.12 2.15 1.22
N ASP A 101 10.25 2.84 1.34
CA ASP A 101 10.31 4.27 1.68
C ASP A 101 10.83 5.07 0.48
N HIS A 102 9.91 5.76 -0.19
CA HIS A 102 10.25 6.62 -1.31
C HIS A 102 10.81 7.95 -0.81
N ALA A 103 12.11 7.96 -0.55
CA ALA A 103 12.87 9.08 0.01
C ALA A 103 13.45 10.03 -1.05
N SER A 104 12.79 10.15 -2.21
CA SER A 104 13.19 11.04 -3.31
C SER A 104 12.01 11.38 -4.21
N THR A 105 12.24 12.17 -5.27
CA THR A 105 11.24 12.51 -6.29
C THR A 105 11.38 11.69 -7.58
N ARG A 106 12.19 10.64 -7.53
CA ARG A 106 12.44 9.73 -8.65
C ARG A 106 11.12 9.09 -9.10
N THR A 107 10.98 8.79 -10.40
CA THR A 107 9.81 8.00 -10.83
C THR A 107 9.97 6.56 -10.35
N LEU A 108 8.94 6.02 -9.71
CA LEU A 108 8.92 4.68 -9.17
C LEU A 108 7.82 3.85 -9.81
N VAL A 109 8.15 2.61 -10.17
CA VAL A 109 7.21 1.60 -10.66
C VAL A 109 7.27 0.39 -9.72
N LEU A 110 6.14 0.05 -9.12
CA LEU A 110 5.96 -1.11 -8.25
C LEU A 110 5.09 -2.13 -9.00
N LYS A 111 5.61 -3.34 -9.22
CA LYS A 111 4.95 -4.34 -10.07
C LYS A 111 4.99 -5.73 -9.48
N ASP A 112 3.85 -6.42 -9.42
CA ASP A 112 3.77 -7.81 -8.96
C ASP A 112 4.37 -7.98 -7.55
N LEU A 113 3.91 -7.16 -6.59
CA LEU A 113 4.41 -7.18 -5.21
C LEU A 113 3.31 -7.66 -4.25
N HIS A 114 3.67 -8.49 -3.28
CA HIS A 114 2.78 -8.93 -2.21
C HIS A 114 3.48 -8.84 -0.85
N THR A 115 2.79 -8.29 0.14
CA THR A 115 3.14 -8.43 1.57
C THR A 115 1.91 -8.90 2.35
N GLN A 116 2.01 -10.04 3.03
CA GLN A 116 0.87 -10.64 3.74
C GLN A 116 0.56 -9.96 5.07
N VAL A 117 1.55 -9.35 5.71
CA VAL A 117 1.44 -8.80 7.08
C VAL A 117 2.32 -7.56 7.32
N GLY A 118 2.73 -6.88 6.24
CA GLY A 118 3.63 -5.75 6.27
C GLY A 118 3.12 -4.62 5.39
N ALA A 119 3.24 -3.38 5.86
CA ALA A 119 2.86 -2.22 5.07
C ALA A 119 3.75 -2.09 3.82
N MET A 120 3.15 -1.79 2.67
CA MET A 120 3.86 -1.82 1.40
C MET A 120 4.62 -0.52 1.12
N TYR A 121 3.97 0.63 1.26
CA TYR A 121 4.50 1.88 0.71
C TYR A 121 4.29 3.10 1.60
N ARG A 122 5.34 3.90 1.71
CA ARG A 122 5.27 5.32 2.08
C ARG A 122 6.23 6.15 1.26
N ASN A 123 6.07 7.47 1.32
CA ASN A 123 7.10 8.42 0.90
C ASN A 123 7.48 9.37 2.05
N SER A 124 8.78 9.63 2.21
CA SER A 124 9.32 10.60 3.16
C SER A 124 9.60 11.97 2.53
N VAL A 125 9.53 12.06 1.19
CA VAL A 125 9.68 13.29 0.43
C VAL A 125 8.45 13.47 -0.46
N PRO A 126 7.77 14.64 -0.45
CA PRO A 126 6.65 14.90 -1.35
C PRO A 126 7.12 15.08 -2.80
N GLY A 127 6.22 14.86 -3.74
CA GLY A 127 6.50 14.89 -5.17
C GLY A 127 6.89 13.53 -5.74
N GLY A 128 7.36 13.54 -6.99
CA GLY A 128 7.61 12.30 -7.74
C GLY A 128 6.34 11.68 -8.35
N LYS A 129 6.57 10.65 -9.16
CA LYS A 129 5.53 9.87 -9.85
C LYS A 129 5.63 8.43 -9.41
N VAL A 130 4.50 7.81 -9.08
CA VAL A 130 4.44 6.41 -8.65
C VAL A 130 3.43 5.67 -9.52
N PHE A 131 3.87 4.55 -10.08
CA PHE A 131 3.03 3.63 -10.85
C PHE A 131 2.97 2.30 -10.10
N ILE A 132 1.77 1.81 -9.84
CA ILE A 132 1.53 0.57 -9.09
C ILE A 132 0.71 -0.37 -9.97
N GLU A 133 1.21 -1.58 -10.18
CA GLU A 133 0.54 -2.59 -10.99
C GLU A 133 0.55 -3.94 -10.28
N ASN A 134 -0.64 -4.50 -10.03
CA ASN A 134 -0.79 -5.82 -9.43
C ASN A 134 -0.01 -5.92 -8.11
N VAL A 135 -0.42 -5.11 -7.13
CA VAL A 135 0.25 -5.01 -5.83
C VAL A 135 -0.74 -5.24 -4.70
N ALA A 136 -0.42 -6.17 -3.81
CA ALA A 136 -1.19 -6.51 -2.63
C ALA A 136 -0.41 -6.21 -1.35
N SER A 137 -1.11 -5.74 -0.34
CA SER A 137 -0.57 -5.45 0.99
C SER A 137 -1.66 -5.72 2.00
N THR A 138 -1.37 -6.54 2.97
CA THR A 138 -2.25 -6.80 4.11
C THR A 138 -1.49 -6.43 5.38
N ASP A 139 -2.10 -5.68 6.28
CA ASP A 139 -1.53 -5.41 7.61
C ASP A 139 -2.48 -5.91 8.70
N SER A 140 -1.96 -6.52 9.76
CA SER A 140 -2.81 -7.10 10.83
C SER A 140 -2.12 -7.09 12.20
N PHE A 141 -0.95 -6.46 12.30
CA PHE A 141 -0.17 -6.41 13.53
C PHE A 141 -0.18 -5.01 14.13
N ASP A 142 -0.15 -4.95 15.46
CA ASP A 142 -0.02 -3.70 16.21
C ASP A 142 1.45 -3.20 16.14
N PRO A 143 1.72 -1.93 15.80
CA PRO A 143 0.74 -0.92 15.38
C PRO A 143 0.24 -1.15 13.95
N ILE A 144 -1.08 -1.08 13.78
CA ILE A 144 -1.73 -1.14 12.46
C ILE A 144 -1.30 0.11 11.70
N ARG A 145 -0.68 -0.10 10.54
CA ARG A 145 -0.24 0.96 9.64
C ARG A 145 -1.10 0.97 8.40
N ASN A 146 -1.05 2.09 7.67
CA ASN A 146 -1.62 2.14 6.34
C ASN A 146 -0.83 1.18 5.44
N CYS A 147 -1.52 0.42 4.60
CA CYS A 147 -0.84 -0.37 3.58
C CYS A 147 -0.07 0.54 2.61
N PHE A 148 -0.68 1.68 2.26
CA PHE A 148 -0.09 2.69 1.40
C PHE A 148 -0.34 4.09 1.97
N THR A 149 0.73 4.87 2.10
CA THR A 149 0.65 6.30 2.41
C THR A 149 1.26 7.11 1.27
N PHE A 150 0.48 8.04 0.71
CA PHE A 150 0.92 8.95 -0.36
C PHE A 150 0.82 10.40 0.11
N THR A 151 1.96 11.07 0.27
CA THR A 151 2.03 12.46 0.71
C THR A 151 2.53 13.38 -0.42
N GLY A 152 1.66 14.23 -0.98
CA GLY A 152 2.01 15.19 -2.03
C GLY A 152 2.56 14.61 -3.34
N GLN A 153 2.17 13.39 -3.75
CA GLN A 153 2.68 12.72 -4.97
C GLN A 153 1.66 12.70 -6.12
N LYS A 154 2.11 12.22 -7.29
CA LYS A 154 1.20 11.80 -8.39
C LYS A 154 1.27 10.29 -8.54
N VAL A 155 0.13 9.62 -8.37
CA VAL A 155 0.06 8.16 -8.23
C VAL A 155 -0.98 7.58 -9.18
N TRP A 156 -0.59 6.53 -9.89
CA TRP A 156 -1.46 5.72 -10.74
C TRP A 156 -1.35 4.26 -10.31
N ALA A 157 -2.46 3.69 -9.84
CA ALA A 157 -2.54 2.30 -9.42
C ALA A 157 -3.52 1.53 -10.29
N ARG A 158 -3.11 0.33 -10.75
CA ARG A 158 -3.99 -0.65 -11.40
C ARG A 158 -3.92 -1.97 -10.65
N GLN A 159 -5.07 -2.54 -10.34
CA GLN A 159 -5.17 -3.81 -9.61
C GLN A 159 -4.39 -3.74 -8.28
N ILE A 160 -4.83 -2.86 -7.37
CA ILE A 160 -4.26 -2.72 -6.02
C ILE A 160 -5.12 -3.47 -5.00
N ASN A 161 -4.49 -4.13 -4.03
CA ASN A 161 -5.19 -4.87 -2.99
C ASN A 161 -4.66 -4.52 -1.58
N PRO A 162 -5.11 -3.40 -0.98
CA PRO A 162 -4.83 -3.10 0.43
C PRO A 162 -5.85 -3.81 1.34
N GLU A 163 -5.44 -4.31 2.49
CA GLU A 163 -6.33 -5.06 3.38
C GLU A 163 -5.98 -4.85 4.87
N ARG A 164 -7.01 -4.85 5.72
CA ARG A 164 -6.94 -5.00 7.19
C ARG A 164 -6.19 -3.87 7.93
N ALA A 165 -5.98 -2.75 7.25
CA ALA A 165 -5.37 -1.52 7.77
C ALA A 165 -6.41 -0.42 8.00
N ASN A 166 -6.07 0.64 8.74
CA ASN A 166 -7.01 1.74 8.98
C ASN A 166 -6.35 3.14 9.09
N PRO A 167 -6.43 3.99 8.04
CA PRO A 167 -6.92 3.65 6.71
C PRO A 167 -6.00 2.66 6.00
N GLU A 168 -6.51 1.95 5.00
CA GLU A 168 -5.68 1.05 4.20
C GLU A 168 -4.85 1.83 3.18
N ILE A 169 -5.48 2.80 2.51
CA ILE A 169 -4.81 3.80 1.68
C ILE A 169 -5.08 5.18 2.29
N LEU A 170 -4.00 5.84 2.69
CA LEU A 170 -4.00 7.27 3.02
C LEU A 170 -3.46 8.07 1.84
N ASN A 171 -4.34 8.90 1.26
CA ASN A 171 -3.95 9.97 0.35
C ASN A 171 -3.92 11.30 1.11
N ASP A 172 -2.71 11.77 1.39
CA ASP A 172 -2.42 13.02 2.08
C ASP A 172 -1.95 14.09 1.08
N GLY A 173 -2.87 14.88 0.54
CA GLY A 173 -2.56 15.95 -0.43
C GLY A 173 -1.98 15.46 -1.77
N SER A 174 -2.08 14.17 -2.10
CA SER A 174 -1.62 13.61 -3.39
C SER A 174 -2.73 13.59 -4.44
N ARG A 175 -2.33 13.40 -5.70
CA ARG A 175 -3.24 13.03 -6.80
C ARG A 175 -3.14 11.52 -7.01
N LEU A 176 -4.14 10.80 -6.56
CA LEU A 176 -4.27 9.35 -6.64
C LEU A 176 -5.34 8.96 -7.67
N TRP A 177 -4.94 8.11 -8.60
CA TRP A 177 -5.85 7.47 -9.56
C TRP A 177 -5.74 5.95 -9.41
N VAL A 178 -6.89 5.28 -9.32
CA VAL A 178 -6.98 3.83 -9.11
C VAL A 178 -7.91 3.22 -10.14
N LEU A 179 -7.42 2.23 -10.89
CA LEU A 179 -8.23 1.39 -11.79
C LEU A 179 -8.26 -0.04 -11.28
N GLY A 180 -9.39 -0.42 -10.71
CA GLY A 180 -9.58 -1.72 -10.08
C GLY A 180 -8.81 -1.84 -8.76
N PHE A 181 -9.56 -2.01 -7.68
CA PHE A 181 -9.03 -2.46 -6.40
C PHE A 181 -9.82 -3.66 -5.88
N LYS A 182 -9.21 -4.41 -4.98
CA LYS A 182 -9.91 -5.28 -4.03
C LYS A 182 -9.46 -4.85 -2.65
N THR A 183 -10.31 -4.94 -1.64
CA THR A 183 -9.89 -4.79 -0.23
C THR A 183 -10.68 -5.74 0.63
N GLU A 184 -10.15 -6.12 1.80
CA GLU A 184 -10.91 -6.75 2.87
C GLU A 184 -10.46 -6.31 4.25
N GLY A 185 -11.30 -6.58 5.23
CA GLY A 185 -10.94 -6.47 6.64
C GLY A 185 -11.50 -5.23 7.30
N ARG A 186 -10.86 -4.82 8.39
CA ARG A 186 -11.30 -3.69 9.23
C ARG A 186 -10.65 -2.41 8.73
N GLY A 187 -11.44 -1.38 8.47
CA GLY A 187 -10.94 -0.01 8.35
C GLY A 187 -11.55 0.78 7.19
N CYS A 188 -11.05 2.00 7.05
CA CYS A 188 -11.31 2.86 5.92
C CYS A 188 -10.39 2.46 4.75
N ALA A 189 -10.97 2.02 3.63
CA ALA A 189 -10.16 1.61 2.47
C ALA A 189 -9.44 2.81 1.84
N PHE A 190 -10.13 3.94 1.71
CA PHE A 190 -9.58 5.16 1.12
C PHE A 190 -9.90 6.36 2.01
N GLN A 191 -8.86 6.95 2.61
CA GLN A 191 -8.95 8.26 3.25
C GLN A 191 -8.19 9.28 2.40
N THR A 192 -8.87 10.36 2.02
CA THR A 192 -8.28 11.50 1.31
C THR A 192 -8.39 12.75 2.15
N THR A 193 -7.26 13.43 2.39
CA THR A 193 -7.15 14.60 3.25
C THR A 193 -6.24 15.67 2.64
N HIS A 194 -6.20 16.85 3.27
CA HIS A 194 -5.37 18.00 2.92
C HIS A 194 -5.47 18.44 1.45
N GLY A 195 -6.69 18.50 0.91
CA GLY A 195 -6.95 18.93 -0.47
C GLY A 195 -6.48 17.92 -1.53
N GLY A 196 -6.24 16.68 -1.12
CA GLY A 196 -5.88 15.59 -2.03
C GLY A 196 -6.99 15.29 -3.05
N GLN A 197 -6.61 14.58 -4.11
CA GLN A 197 -7.53 14.12 -5.15
C GLN A 197 -7.45 12.60 -5.25
N THR A 198 -8.56 11.90 -5.09
CA THR A 198 -8.64 10.44 -5.29
C THR A 198 -9.74 10.09 -6.28
N GLU A 199 -9.38 9.48 -7.40
CA GLU A 199 -10.33 8.90 -8.36
C GLU A 199 -10.22 7.37 -8.36
N VAL A 200 -11.31 6.69 -8.03
CA VAL A 200 -11.41 5.24 -8.00
C VAL A 200 -12.36 4.75 -9.10
N LEU A 201 -11.78 4.13 -10.11
CA LEU A 201 -12.47 3.54 -11.25
C LEU A 201 -12.62 2.03 -11.04
N ASN A 202 -13.72 1.67 -10.38
CA ASN A 202 -14.14 0.29 -10.13
C ASN A 202 -13.28 -0.46 -9.10
N GLY A 203 -13.86 -1.51 -8.55
CA GLY A 203 -13.25 -2.37 -7.55
C GLY A 203 -14.26 -2.95 -6.58
N ILE A 204 -13.75 -3.68 -5.61
CA ILE A 204 -14.54 -4.50 -4.70
C ILE A 204 -14.13 -4.20 -3.26
N PHE A 205 -15.08 -3.68 -2.49
CA PHE A 205 -15.04 -3.73 -1.03
C PHE A 205 -15.49 -5.12 -0.58
N ASN A 206 -14.58 -5.99 -0.14
CA ASN A 206 -14.91 -7.32 0.38
C ASN A 206 -15.19 -7.26 1.88
N LEU A 207 -16.42 -7.56 2.25
CA LEU A 207 -16.96 -7.40 3.58
C LEU A 207 -17.05 -8.77 4.24
N TRP A 208 -15.92 -9.25 4.75
CA TRP A 208 -15.82 -10.57 5.38
C TRP A 208 -15.56 -10.48 6.89
N ARG A 209 -16.39 -11.18 7.68
CA ARG A 209 -16.33 -11.49 9.13
C ARG A 209 -16.08 -10.38 10.17
N HIS A 210 -15.63 -9.19 9.78
CA HIS A 210 -15.24 -8.12 10.71
C HIS A 210 -15.64 -6.73 10.23
N ALA A 211 -16.71 -6.66 9.43
CA ALA A 211 -17.18 -5.44 8.80
C ALA A 211 -17.32 -4.29 9.80
N THR A 212 -16.63 -3.19 9.50
CA THR A 212 -16.69 -1.84 10.09
C THR A 212 -17.44 -1.76 11.43
N LYS A 213 -16.73 -1.86 12.56
CA LYS A 213 -17.21 -1.29 13.83
C LYS A 213 -17.22 0.25 13.71
N GLY A 214 -18.07 0.80 12.85
CA GLY A 214 -18.32 2.24 12.72
C GLY A 214 -17.42 3.03 11.76
N SER A 215 -16.40 2.44 11.12
CA SER A 215 -15.52 3.17 10.20
C SER A 215 -16.07 3.20 8.77
N PRO A 216 -16.19 4.37 8.12
CA PRO A 216 -16.56 4.47 6.71
C PRO A 216 -15.55 3.77 5.79
N ALA A 217 -16.02 3.18 4.69
CA ALA A 217 -15.14 2.59 3.68
C ALA A 217 -14.34 3.66 2.91
N VAL A 218 -14.92 4.85 2.75
CA VAL A 218 -14.28 6.00 2.12
C VAL A 218 -14.45 7.23 3.00
N ILE A 219 -13.37 7.96 3.25
CA ILE A 219 -13.38 9.24 3.93
C ILE A 219 -12.85 10.31 2.98
N ASN A 220 -13.66 11.33 2.73
CA ASN A 220 -13.32 12.52 1.97
C ASN A 220 -13.26 13.73 2.92
N ASP A 221 -12.07 14.04 3.41
CA ASP A 221 -11.83 15.12 4.37
C ASP A 221 -11.26 16.36 3.66
N ASN A 222 -12.09 17.38 3.48
CA ASN A 222 -11.72 18.64 2.84
C ASN A 222 -10.92 18.44 1.53
N SER A 223 -11.36 17.49 0.70
CA SER A 223 -10.62 16.96 -0.45
C SER A 223 -11.54 16.66 -1.64
N GLN A 224 -10.99 16.21 -2.77
CA GLN A 224 -11.77 15.82 -3.96
C GLN A 224 -11.73 14.32 -4.16
N VAL A 225 -12.88 13.66 -4.14
CA VAL A 225 -12.97 12.20 -4.25
C VAL A 225 -14.06 11.81 -5.23
N SER A 226 -13.75 10.89 -6.15
CA SER A 226 -14.74 10.17 -6.94
C SER A 226 -14.56 8.66 -6.78
N VAL A 227 -15.66 7.92 -6.63
CA VAL A 227 -15.63 6.46 -6.45
C VAL A 227 -16.73 5.80 -7.25
N VAL A 228 -16.35 4.80 -8.04
CA VAL A 228 -17.23 3.77 -8.61
C VAL A 228 -16.76 2.44 -8.06
N ALA A 229 -17.65 1.65 -7.45
CA ALA A 229 -17.27 0.39 -6.81
C ALA A 229 -18.47 -0.52 -6.55
N SER A 230 -18.21 -1.68 -5.98
CA SER A 230 -19.26 -2.55 -5.44
C SER A 230 -18.82 -3.27 -4.19
N THR A 231 -19.78 -3.80 -3.44
CA THR A 231 -19.49 -4.66 -2.30
C THR A 231 -19.64 -6.14 -2.66
N THR A 232 -18.88 -6.99 -1.97
CA THR A 232 -19.07 -8.45 -1.93
C THR A 232 -18.89 -8.95 -0.50
N GLY A 233 -19.27 -10.20 -0.20
CA GLY A 233 -19.12 -10.79 1.14
C GLY A 233 -20.44 -11.33 1.71
N LYS A 234 -20.44 -11.70 2.99
CA LYS A 234 -21.65 -12.21 3.69
C LYS A 234 -22.09 -11.23 4.77
N LYS A 235 -23.38 -10.87 4.73
CA LYS A 235 -24.20 -10.17 5.74
C LYS A 235 -23.45 -9.19 6.64
N MET A 236 -23.58 -7.90 6.36
CA MET A 236 -23.31 -6.86 7.35
C MET A 236 -24.49 -6.76 8.33
N PRO A 237 -24.27 -6.82 9.65
CA PRO A 237 -25.36 -6.68 10.62
C PRO A 237 -25.87 -5.25 10.81
N ALA A 238 -25.30 -4.24 10.14
CA ALA A 238 -25.65 -2.85 10.38
C ALA A 238 -25.76 -2.05 9.07
N HIS A 239 -26.98 -1.92 8.57
CA HIS A 239 -27.38 -0.89 7.58
C HIS A 239 -27.06 0.55 8.05
N SER A 240 -26.66 0.73 9.32
CA SER A 240 -26.43 2.02 9.97
C SER A 240 -25.00 2.57 9.90
N CYS A 241 -24.01 1.85 9.34
CA CYS A 241 -22.66 2.40 9.19
C CYS A 241 -22.55 3.23 7.89
N ALA A 242 -21.86 4.36 7.93
CA ALA A 242 -21.59 5.14 6.72
C ALA A 242 -20.72 4.30 5.77
N LEU A 243 -21.07 4.22 4.48
CA LEU A 243 -20.15 3.74 3.46
C LEU A 243 -19.13 4.83 3.13
N ILE A 244 -19.62 6.06 3.01
CA ILE A 244 -18.82 7.23 2.69
C ILE A 244 -19.08 8.30 3.75
N GLU A 245 -18.00 8.89 4.25
CA GLU A 245 -18.03 10.07 5.10
C GLU A 245 -17.37 11.23 4.36
N GLU A 246 -18.08 12.34 4.30
CA GLU A 246 -17.61 13.57 3.68
C GLU A 246 -17.56 14.68 4.73
N ILE A 247 -16.38 15.24 4.92
CA ILE A 247 -16.12 16.31 5.88
C ILE A 247 -15.78 17.59 5.11
N ARG A 248 -16.51 18.66 5.41
CA ARG A 248 -16.33 20.00 4.84
C ARG A 248 -16.32 21.04 5.94
N GLY A 249 -15.13 21.55 6.27
CA GLY A 249 -14.92 22.42 7.41
C GLY A 249 -15.38 21.74 8.70
N LYS A 250 -16.50 22.21 9.26
CA LYS A 250 -17.12 21.66 10.49
C LYS A 250 -18.30 20.73 10.22
N GLU A 251 -18.72 20.60 8.96
CA GLU A 251 -19.86 19.78 8.58
C GLU A 251 -19.39 18.38 8.20
N THR A 252 -20.13 17.38 8.68
CA THR A 252 -19.92 15.97 8.34
C THR A 252 -21.20 15.39 7.77
N ARG A 253 -21.10 14.78 6.59
CA ARG A 253 -22.19 14.05 5.95
C ARG A 253 -21.82 12.58 5.85
N HIS A 254 -22.78 11.72 6.20
CA HIS A 254 -22.66 10.28 6.06
C HIS A 254 -23.57 9.80 4.95
N LEU A 255 -23.02 9.08 3.97
CA LEU A 255 -23.79 8.31 3.01
C LEU A 255 -23.84 6.86 3.49
N THR A 256 -24.99 6.47 4.01
CA THR A 256 -25.25 5.10 4.46
C THR A 256 -25.59 4.20 3.28
N TRP A 257 -25.73 2.92 3.56
CA TRP A 257 -26.02 1.87 2.61
C TRP A 257 -27.29 2.11 1.78
N ASP A 258 -28.34 2.62 2.42
CA ASP A 258 -29.64 2.87 1.80
C ASP A 258 -29.58 4.01 0.75
N ALA A 259 -28.48 4.77 0.71
CA ALA A 259 -28.25 5.78 -0.33
C ALA A 259 -27.81 5.17 -1.68
N PHE A 260 -27.54 3.87 -1.74
CA PHE A 260 -26.94 3.19 -2.88
C PHE A 260 -27.84 2.07 -3.45
N PRO A 261 -27.78 1.80 -4.77
CA PRO A 261 -28.53 0.69 -5.36
C PRO A 261 -28.09 -0.66 -4.81
N HIS A 262 -29.07 -1.46 -4.39
CA HIS A 262 -28.84 -2.84 -3.99
C HIS A 262 -28.57 -3.73 -5.20
N ARG A 263 -27.52 -4.55 -5.10
CA ARG A 263 -27.21 -5.64 -6.03
C ARG A 263 -27.78 -6.98 -5.55
N ASP A 264 -27.92 -7.12 -4.25
CA ASP A 264 -28.59 -8.20 -3.51
C ASP A 264 -29.08 -7.60 -2.18
N THR A 265 -29.80 -8.38 -1.37
CA THR A 265 -30.34 -7.99 -0.06
C THR A 265 -29.30 -7.26 0.80
N ASP A 266 -28.05 -7.75 0.80
CA ASP A 266 -26.98 -7.27 1.67
C ASP A 266 -25.82 -6.58 0.91
N LEU A 267 -25.92 -6.41 -0.41
CA LEU A 267 -24.82 -5.90 -1.25
C LEU A 267 -25.28 -4.69 -2.05
N ILE A 268 -24.37 -3.75 -2.25
CA ILE A 268 -24.64 -2.49 -2.95
C ILE A 268 -23.64 -2.26 -4.10
N ALA A 269 -24.08 -1.48 -5.07
CA ALA A 269 -23.21 -0.82 -6.03
C ALA A 269 -23.04 0.64 -5.62
N VAL A 270 -21.86 1.20 -5.79
CA VAL A 270 -21.62 2.65 -5.80
C VAL A 270 -21.54 3.07 -7.27
N PRO A 271 -22.64 3.56 -7.88
CA PRO A 271 -22.64 3.85 -9.32
C PRO A 271 -21.70 5.00 -9.64
N LEU A 272 -21.73 6.03 -8.78
CA LEU A 272 -20.80 7.14 -8.74
C LEU A 272 -21.01 7.91 -7.43
N TYR A 273 -19.96 8.04 -6.63
CA TYR A 273 -19.84 9.10 -5.62
C TYR A 273 -18.91 10.18 -6.15
N VAL A 274 -19.23 11.45 -5.88
CA VAL A 274 -18.35 12.59 -6.12
C VAL A 274 -18.52 13.59 -4.96
N GLY A 275 -17.42 13.99 -4.34
CA GLY A 275 -17.37 15.10 -3.38
C GLY A 275 -16.17 16.01 -3.66
N TYR A 276 -16.38 17.33 -3.58
CA TYR A 276 -15.38 18.37 -3.90
C TYR A 276 -15.10 19.29 -2.73
#